data_AF-A0A183FXM4-F1
#
_entry.id   AF-A0A183FXM4-F1
#
_cell.length_a   1.000
_cell.length_b   1.000
_cell.length_c   1.000
_cell.angle_alpha   90.00
_cell.angle_beta   90.00
_cell.angle_gamma   90.00
#
_symmetry.space_group_name_H-M   'P 1'
#
loop_
_entity.id
_entity.type
_entity.pdbx_description
1 polymer ?
#
loop_
_entity_poly.entity_id
_entity_poly.type
_entity_poly.pdbx_seq_one_letter_code
_entity_poly.pdbx_strand_id
1 'polypeptide(L)'
;MLRRLAAPIKPRMISGDLNGHVGATKDGYSCHGGFGYGSRNADGERILEYTESHNLTIVNTIFRKRDSHFISYYSGSSKTQIDFVIVRDRDRSLVTDAKIVPYETVTPHYRPLICTQKIAPPRLKQDERCGTARIKWWRMREKEAAVIPRVRLPTVTTVDETWKKTPDAIRQAAQSELGVTKPGRRKVDKQA
;
A
#
# COMPACT_ATOMS: atom_id res chain seq x y z
N MET A 1 5.27 -3.41 -25.88
CA MET A 1 5.88 -3.54 -24.54
C MET A 1 4.78 -3.84 -23.52
N LEU A 2 4.55 -5.11 -23.18
CA LEU A 2 3.55 -5.47 -22.16
C LEU A 2 4.05 -5.03 -20.78
N ARG A 3 3.37 -4.05 -20.16
CA ARG A 3 3.55 -3.74 -18.74
C ARG A 3 2.82 -4.82 -17.95
N ARG A 4 3.53 -5.68 -17.21
CA ARG A 4 2.90 -6.57 -16.23
C ARG A 4 2.37 -5.71 -15.08
N LEU A 5 1.05 -5.59 -14.98
CA LEU A 5 0.40 -5.09 -13.77
C LEU A 5 0.74 -6.04 -12.62
N ALA A 6 1.18 -5.52 -11.48
CA ALA A 6 1.26 -6.33 -10.27
C ALA A 6 -0.14 -6.81 -9.89
N ALA A 7 -0.28 -7.94 -9.20
CA ALA A 7 -1.58 -8.30 -8.66
C ALA A 7 -2.08 -7.16 -7.72
N PRO A 8 -3.40 -6.85 -7.73
CA PRO A 8 -3.96 -5.92 -6.74
C PRO A 8 -3.62 -6.42 -5.33
N ILE A 9 -3.35 -5.49 -4.41
CA ILE A 9 -3.09 -5.84 -3.01
C ILE A 9 -4.42 -6.34 -2.44
N LYS A 10 -4.54 -7.65 -2.28
CA LYS A 10 -5.67 -8.29 -1.62
C LYS A 10 -5.30 -8.54 -0.15
N PRO A 11 -5.97 -7.89 0.82
CA PRO A 11 -5.79 -8.24 2.22
C PRO A 11 -6.18 -9.71 2.42
N ARG A 12 -5.40 -10.44 3.23
CA ARG A 12 -5.81 -11.79 3.66
C ARG A 12 -6.70 -11.60 4.88
N MET A 13 -7.83 -12.27 4.86
CA MET A 13 -8.87 -12.14 5.89
C MET A 13 -9.31 -13.53 6.30
N ILE A 14 -9.64 -13.67 7.57
CA ILE A 14 -10.27 -14.85 8.16
C ILE A 14 -11.67 -14.39 8.55
N SER A 15 -12.69 -15.15 8.20
CA SER A 15 -14.07 -14.83 8.57
C SER A 15 -14.84 -16.10 8.90
N GLY A 16 -15.65 -16.05 9.94
CA GLY A 16 -16.55 -17.15 10.29
C GLY A 16 -17.00 -17.08 11.74
N ASP A 17 -17.77 -18.10 12.12
CA ASP A 17 -18.19 -18.36 13.49
C ASP A 17 -17.02 -18.94 14.29
N LEU A 18 -16.58 -18.21 15.31
CA LEU A 18 -15.52 -18.63 16.22
C LEU A 18 -16.07 -19.12 17.57
N ASN A 19 -17.39 -19.03 17.77
CA ASN A 19 -18.10 -19.44 18.98
C ASN A 19 -17.56 -18.87 20.31
N GLY A 20 -16.79 -17.78 20.25
CA GLY A 20 -16.24 -17.09 21.41
C GLY A 20 -16.74 -15.65 21.50
N HIS A 21 -16.90 -15.15 22.72
CA HIS A 21 -17.42 -13.82 22.99
C HIS A 21 -16.29 -12.89 23.38
N VAL A 22 -15.86 -12.01 22.49
CA VAL A 22 -14.74 -11.06 22.76
C VAL A 22 -15.14 -9.91 23.70
N GLY A 23 -16.44 -9.70 23.90
CA GLY A 23 -17.00 -8.72 24.82
C GLY A 23 -17.20 -7.33 24.20
N ALA A 24 -17.85 -6.43 24.94
CA ALA A 24 -18.16 -5.08 24.49
C ALA A 24 -16.95 -4.13 24.46
N THR A 25 -15.98 -4.33 25.35
CA THR A 25 -14.83 -3.45 25.58
C THR A 25 -13.53 -4.13 25.19
N LYS A 26 -12.49 -3.33 24.93
CA LYS A 26 -11.18 -3.85 24.50
C LYS A 26 -10.33 -4.43 25.64
N ASP A 27 -10.54 -3.97 26.87
CA ASP A 27 -9.82 -4.37 28.10
C ASP A 27 -8.29 -4.56 27.94
N GLY A 28 -7.63 -3.66 27.24
CA GLY A 28 -6.18 -3.69 27.02
C GLY A 28 -5.72 -4.30 25.69
N TYR A 29 -6.57 -5.08 25.02
CA TYR A 29 -6.26 -5.66 23.72
C TYR A 29 -6.25 -4.60 22.61
N SER A 30 -5.17 -4.53 21.83
CA SER A 30 -5.02 -3.58 20.73
C SER A 30 -5.71 -4.06 19.45
N CYS A 31 -5.86 -5.39 19.31
CA CYS A 31 -6.60 -6.05 18.25
C CYS A 31 -8.13 -5.81 18.30
N HIS A 32 -8.66 -5.37 19.44
CA HIS A 32 -10.07 -5.06 19.65
C HIS A 32 -10.32 -3.55 19.58
N GLY A 33 -11.22 -3.13 18.69
CA GLY A 33 -11.47 -1.72 18.40
C GLY A 33 -12.32 -0.97 19.42
N GLY A 34 -12.82 -1.67 20.45
CA GLY A 34 -13.55 -1.08 21.58
C GLY A 34 -15.07 -1.03 21.41
N PHE A 35 -15.61 -1.62 20.33
CA PHE A 35 -17.05 -1.70 20.09
C PHE A 35 -17.46 -3.15 19.81
N GLY A 36 -17.78 -3.92 20.84
CA GLY A 36 -18.35 -5.26 20.68
C GLY A 36 -19.72 -5.39 21.33
N TYR A 37 -20.18 -6.63 21.53
CA TYR A 37 -21.43 -6.93 22.19
C TYR A 37 -21.29 -8.05 23.24
N GLY A 38 -22.02 -7.89 24.34
CA GLY A 38 -22.07 -8.87 25.42
C GLY A 38 -20.85 -8.88 26.32
N SER A 39 -20.85 -9.84 27.25
CA SER A 39 -19.73 -10.09 28.16
C SER A 39 -18.70 -11.01 27.53
N ARG A 40 -17.43 -10.80 27.86
CA ARG A 40 -16.35 -11.67 27.40
C ARG A 40 -16.43 -13.05 28.05
N ASN A 41 -16.12 -14.12 27.29
CA ASN A 41 -15.97 -15.48 27.83
C ASN A 41 -14.53 -16.01 27.59
N ALA A 42 -14.23 -17.20 28.12
CA ALA A 42 -12.90 -17.81 28.02
C ALA A 42 -12.45 -18.04 26.56
N ASP A 43 -13.38 -18.41 25.67
CA ASP A 43 -13.07 -18.59 24.25
C ASP A 43 -12.81 -17.26 23.54
N GLY A 44 -13.53 -16.21 23.93
CA GLY A 44 -13.28 -14.84 23.47
C GLY A 44 -11.92 -14.31 23.89
N GLU A 45 -11.48 -14.61 25.12
CA GLU A 45 -10.12 -14.28 25.57
C GLU A 45 -9.07 -14.99 24.72
N ARG A 46 -9.24 -16.29 24.42
CA ARG A 46 -8.34 -17.04 23.51
C ARG A 46 -8.29 -16.44 22.11
N ILE A 47 -9.44 -16.00 21.58
CA ILE A 47 -9.50 -15.30 20.29
C ILE A 47 -8.67 -14.02 20.37
N LEU A 48 -8.85 -13.21 21.43
CA LEU A 48 -8.13 -11.96 21.62
C LEU A 48 -6.62 -12.19 21.74
N GLU A 49 -6.19 -13.11 22.60
CA GLU A 49 -4.78 -13.50 22.76
C GLU A 49 -4.15 -13.93 21.43
N TYR A 50 -4.83 -14.79 20.68
CA TYR A 50 -4.36 -15.22 19.36
C TYR A 50 -4.27 -14.06 18.38
N THR A 51 -5.28 -13.18 18.33
CA THR A 51 -5.26 -12.05 17.40
C THR A 51 -4.18 -11.03 17.75
N GLU A 52 -3.97 -10.76 19.03
CA GLU A 52 -2.93 -9.85 19.54
C GLU A 52 -1.54 -10.39 19.18
N SER A 53 -1.27 -11.67 19.46
CA SER A 53 0.05 -12.27 19.24
C SER A 53 0.44 -12.38 17.76
N HIS A 54 -0.53 -12.34 16.85
CA HIS A 54 -0.31 -12.45 15.40
C HIS A 54 -0.47 -11.12 14.65
N ASN A 55 -0.53 -9.98 15.37
CA ASN A 55 -0.77 -8.66 14.79
C ASN A 55 -2.00 -8.65 13.87
N LEU A 56 -3.09 -9.24 14.34
CA LEU A 56 -4.39 -9.26 13.68
C LEU A 56 -5.35 -8.28 14.37
N THR A 57 -6.40 -7.88 13.67
CA THR A 57 -7.44 -6.99 14.19
C THR A 57 -8.80 -7.57 13.91
N ILE A 58 -9.67 -7.56 14.92
CA ILE A 58 -11.07 -7.99 14.80
C ILE A 58 -11.88 -6.80 14.27
N VAL A 59 -12.06 -6.73 12.95
CA VAL A 59 -12.59 -5.50 12.31
C VAL A 59 -14.03 -5.18 12.66
N ASN A 60 -14.82 -6.20 13.02
CA ASN A 60 -16.18 -6.05 13.53
C ASN A 60 -16.22 -5.13 14.76
N THR A 61 -15.12 -5.05 15.51
CA THR A 61 -15.07 -4.34 16.79
C THR A 61 -14.55 -2.91 16.68
N ILE A 62 -14.15 -2.47 15.48
CA ILE A 62 -13.57 -1.15 15.21
C ILE A 62 -14.64 -0.08 14.98
N PHE A 63 -15.76 -0.48 14.39
CA PHE A 63 -16.80 0.47 13.99
C PHE A 63 -17.87 0.56 15.06
N ARG A 64 -18.11 1.78 15.57
CA ARG A 64 -19.25 2.03 16.46
C ARG A 64 -20.56 1.84 15.71
N LYS A 65 -21.40 0.91 16.17
CA LYS A 65 -22.72 0.60 15.59
C LYS A 65 -23.77 0.48 16.69
N ARG A 66 -25.03 0.29 16.28
CA ARG A 66 -26.11 -0.13 17.19
C ARG A 66 -25.96 -1.63 17.49
N ASP A 67 -26.39 -2.07 18.67
CA ASP A 67 -26.31 -3.47 19.12
C ASP A 67 -26.84 -4.48 18.10
N SER A 68 -27.92 -4.16 17.40
CA SER A 68 -28.51 -5.02 16.36
C SER A 68 -27.53 -5.36 15.23
N HIS A 69 -26.52 -4.54 14.99
CA HIS A 69 -25.49 -4.74 13.98
C HIS A 69 -24.23 -5.47 14.50
N PHE A 70 -24.20 -5.83 15.79
CA PHE A 70 -23.17 -6.71 16.36
C PHE A 70 -23.68 -8.14 16.58
N ILE A 71 -24.98 -8.32 16.83
CA ILE A 71 -25.57 -9.61 17.16
C ILE A 71 -25.69 -10.49 15.92
N SER A 72 -24.86 -11.52 15.84
CA SER A 72 -24.82 -12.45 14.71
C SER A 72 -25.70 -13.69 14.91
N TYR A 73 -26.06 -14.01 16.16
CA TYR A 73 -26.86 -15.20 16.49
C TYR A 73 -27.96 -14.92 17.53
N TYR A 74 -29.11 -15.55 17.33
CA TYR A 74 -30.29 -15.50 18.18
C TYR A 74 -30.74 -16.91 18.58
N SER A 75 -30.84 -17.17 19.88
CA SER A 75 -31.45 -18.40 20.42
C SER A 75 -32.44 -18.06 21.54
N GLY A 76 -33.73 -18.12 21.22
CA GLY A 76 -34.79 -17.66 22.11
C GLY A 76 -34.60 -16.18 22.47
N SER A 77 -34.45 -15.88 23.76
CA SER A 77 -34.14 -14.54 24.28
C SER A 77 -32.65 -14.18 24.25
N SER A 78 -31.77 -15.15 23.99
CA SER A 78 -30.31 -14.97 23.98
C SER A 78 -29.83 -14.40 22.66
N LYS A 79 -28.88 -13.46 22.76
CA LYS A 79 -28.29 -12.72 21.63
C LYS A 79 -26.79 -12.75 21.78
N THR A 80 -26.07 -13.15 20.74
CA THR A 80 -24.60 -13.31 20.82
C THR A 80 -23.90 -12.76 19.59
N GLN A 81 -22.65 -12.37 19.78
CA GLN A 81 -21.72 -11.99 18.70
C GLN A 81 -20.64 -13.06 18.64
N ILE A 82 -20.72 -13.93 17.64
CA ILE A 82 -19.81 -15.09 17.47
C ILE A 82 -19.18 -15.14 16.08
N ASP A 83 -19.74 -14.41 15.11
CA ASP A 83 -19.19 -14.25 13.77
C ASP A 83 -18.25 -13.05 13.72
N PHE A 84 -16.99 -13.29 13.33
CA PHE A 84 -15.96 -12.25 13.24
C PHE A 84 -15.29 -12.25 11.89
N VAL A 85 -14.90 -11.04 11.45
CA VAL A 85 -13.88 -10.86 10.42
C VAL A 85 -12.60 -10.40 11.10
N ILE A 86 -11.51 -11.09 10.78
CA ILE A 86 -10.18 -10.83 11.29
C ILE A 86 -9.25 -10.55 10.12
N VAL A 87 -8.50 -9.47 10.21
CA VAL A 87 -7.54 -9.05 9.17
C VAL A 87 -6.17 -8.81 9.80
N ARG A 88 -5.12 -8.76 8.97
CA ARG A 88 -3.82 -8.25 9.46
C ARG A 88 -3.95 -6.78 9.84
N ASP A 89 -3.33 -6.40 10.96
CA ASP A 89 -3.42 -5.04 11.47
C ASP A 89 -2.94 -3.99 10.45
N ARG A 90 -1.84 -4.27 9.73
CA ARG A 90 -1.33 -3.41 8.65
C ARG A 90 -2.33 -3.18 7.50
N ASP A 91 -3.28 -4.09 7.31
CA ASP A 91 -4.28 -4.04 6.25
C ASP A 91 -5.64 -3.52 6.74
N ARG A 92 -5.80 -3.26 8.05
CA ARG A 92 -7.09 -2.86 8.64
C ARG A 92 -7.67 -1.58 8.01
N SER A 93 -6.81 -0.67 7.55
CA SER A 93 -7.20 0.58 6.87
C SER A 93 -7.87 0.37 5.52
N LEU A 94 -7.77 -0.83 4.94
CA LEU A 94 -8.49 -1.21 3.74
C LEU A 94 -9.94 -1.59 4.02
N VAL A 95 -10.27 -2.01 5.24
CA VAL A 95 -11.65 -2.32 5.65
C VAL A 95 -12.36 -1.01 5.97
N THR A 96 -13.49 -0.77 5.33
CA THR A 96 -14.28 0.46 5.50
C THR A 96 -15.52 0.26 6.34
N ASP A 97 -16.05 -0.95 6.39
CA ASP A 97 -17.22 -1.28 7.19
C ASP A 97 -17.23 -2.78 7.49
N ALA A 98 -17.72 -3.16 8.68
CA ALA A 98 -18.05 -4.53 9.03
C ALA A 98 -19.31 -4.48 9.90
N LYS A 99 -20.37 -5.16 9.46
CA LYS A 99 -21.67 -5.11 10.15
C LYS A 99 -22.49 -6.37 9.93
N ILE A 100 -23.28 -6.72 10.93
CA ILE A 100 -24.36 -7.69 10.79
C ILE A 100 -25.58 -7.03 10.14
N VAL A 101 -26.26 -7.74 9.24
CA VAL A 101 -27.55 -7.31 8.68
C VAL A 101 -28.70 -7.98 9.46
N PRO A 102 -29.48 -7.23 10.27
CA PRO A 102 -30.43 -7.83 11.20
C PRO A 102 -31.65 -8.48 10.55
N TYR A 103 -32.04 -8.00 9.36
CA TYR A 103 -33.30 -8.33 8.69
C TYR A 103 -33.16 -9.30 7.52
N GLU A 104 -31.94 -9.67 7.17
CA GLU A 104 -31.66 -10.71 6.17
C GLU A 104 -31.41 -12.02 6.92
N THR A 105 -32.37 -12.94 6.89
CA THR A 105 -32.24 -14.25 7.55
C THR A 105 -31.89 -15.31 6.51
N VAL A 106 -30.61 -15.70 6.45
CA VAL A 106 -30.18 -16.89 5.70
C VAL A 106 -30.62 -18.16 6.44
N THR A 107 -30.67 -18.10 7.78
CA THR A 107 -31.21 -19.14 8.67
C THR A 107 -32.01 -18.50 9.81
N PRO A 108 -32.85 -19.26 10.55
CA PRO A 108 -33.67 -18.69 11.63
C PRO A 108 -32.84 -17.98 12.72
N HIS A 109 -31.68 -18.56 13.05
CA HIS A 109 -30.85 -18.14 14.18
C HIS A 109 -29.72 -17.20 13.79
N TYR A 110 -29.11 -17.37 12.61
CA TYR A 110 -27.95 -16.57 12.21
C TYR A 110 -28.33 -15.34 11.41
N ARG A 111 -27.47 -14.33 11.46
CA ARG A 111 -27.54 -13.11 10.66
C ARG A 111 -26.22 -12.92 9.91
N PRO A 112 -26.27 -12.58 8.61
CA PRO A 112 -25.08 -12.50 7.80
C PRO A 112 -24.20 -11.31 8.21
N LEU A 113 -22.90 -11.57 8.25
CA LEU A 113 -21.84 -10.57 8.44
C LEU A 113 -21.35 -10.07 7.08
N ILE A 114 -21.49 -8.77 6.85
CA ILE A 114 -20.98 -8.10 5.65
C ILE A 114 -19.75 -7.28 6.02
N CYS A 115 -18.64 -7.53 5.32
CA CYS A 115 -17.43 -6.74 5.41
C CYS A 115 -17.14 -6.05 4.07
N THR A 116 -17.02 -4.73 4.10
CA THR A 116 -16.70 -3.91 2.93
C THR A 116 -15.22 -3.53 2.98
N GLN A 117 -14.50 -3.81 1.90
CA GLN A 117 -13.08 -3.51 1.79
C GLN A 117 -12.75 -2.77 0.49
N LYS A 118 -11.74 -1.89 0.55
CA LYS A 118 -11.13 -1.27 -0.61
C LYS A 118 -10.14 -2.25 -1.24
N ILE A 119 -10.34 -2.55 -2.52
CA ILE A 119 -9.34 -3.25 -3.33
C ILE A 119 -8.47 -2.17 -3.97
N ALA A 120 -7.24 -2.03 -3.49
CA ALA A 120 -6.30 -1.09 -4.09
C ALA A 120 -5.92 -1.59 -5.50
N PRO A 121 -5.89 -0.70 -6.51
CA PRO A 121 -5.47 -1.08 -7.85
C PRO A 121 -4.02 -1.61 -7.81
N PRO A 122 -3.66 -2.52 -8.73
CA PRO A 122 -2.28 -2.87 -9.01
C PRO A 122 -1.37 -1.65 -8.95
N ARG A 123 -0.41 -1.63 -8.03
CA ARG A 123 0.68 -0.66 -8.15
C ARG A 123 1.36 -0.95 -9.48
N LEU A 124 1.37 0.01 -10.38
CA LEU A 124 2.27 -0.03 -11.53
C LEU A 124 3.66 -0.19 -10.93
N LYS A 125 4.31 -1.33 -11.16
CA LYS A 125 5.75 -1.41 -11.02
C LYS A 125 6.28 -0.40 -12.04
N GLN A 126 6.53 0.83 -11.59
CA GLN A 126 7.46 1.67 -12.31
C GLN A 126 8.78 0.92 -12.19
N ASP A 127 9.11 0.12 -13.21
CA ASP A 127 10.52 -0.11 -13.50
C ASP A 127 11.12 1.29 -13.49
N GLU A 128 11.98 1.61 -12.52
CA GLU A 128 12.74 2.85 -12.54
C GLU A 128 13.61 2.77 -13.80
N ARG A 129 13.06 3.29 -14.88
CA ARG A 129 13.76 3.42 -16.14
C ARG A 129 14.58 4.68 -16.03
N CYS A 130 15.81 4.60 -16.51
CA CYS A 130 16.60 5.79 -16.76
C CYS A 130 15.71 6.75 -17.58
N GLY A 131 15.46 7.94 -17.01
CA GLY A 131 14.60 8.97 -17.61
C GLY A 131 15.21 9.51 -18.90
N THR A 132 15.00 10.80 -19.19
CA THR A 132 15.59 11.46 -20.36
C THR A 132 17.10 11.24 -20.42
N ALA A 133 17.67 11.11 -21.62
CA ALA A 133 19.11 10.93 -21.80
C ALA A 133 19.89 12.07 -21.12
N ARG A 134 20.84 11.73 -20.25
CA ARG A 134 21.69 12.69 -19.52
C ARG A 134 23.14 12.51 -19.95
N ILE A 135 23.85 13.62 -20.09
CA ILE A 135 25.30 13.63 -20.31
C ILE A 135 25.98 13.01 -19.09
N LYS A 136 26.95 12.12 -19.31
CA LYS A 136 27.69 11.45 -18.25
C LYS A 136 28.77 12.34 -17.63
N TRP A 137 28.35 13.45 -17.01
CA TRP A 137 29.26 14.46 -16.42
C TRP A 137 30.28 13.88 -15.43
N TRP A 138 29.97 12.76 -14.77
CA TRP A 138 30.92 12.08 -13.88
C TRP A 138 32.18 11.55 -14.58
N ARG A 139 32.18 11.42 -15.92
CA ARG A 139 33.36 11.06 -16.72
C ARG A 139 34.23 12.25 -17.09
N MET A 140 33.84 13.47 -16.71
CA MET A 140 34.57 14.69 -17.09
C MET A 140 36.03 14.66 -16.60
N ARG A 141 36.27 14.21 -15.36
CA ARG A 141 37.63 14.09 -14.81
C ARG A 141 38.57 13.22 -15.65
N GLU A 142 38.05 12.17 -16.30
CA GLU A 142 38.87 11.24 -17.09
C GLU A 142 39.04 11.69 -18.54
N LYS A 143 38.11 12.51 -19.06
CA LYS A 143 38.00 12.83 -20.49
C LYS A 143 38.15 14.32 -20.81
N GLU A 144 38.57 15.12 -19.84
CA GLU A 144 38.73 16.57 -19.98
C GLU A 144 39.56 16.96 -21.21
N ALA A 145 40.72 16.31 -21.41
CA ALA A 145 41.62 16.55 -22.53
C ALA A 145 41.00 16.24 -23.92
N ALA A 146 39.93 15.44 -23.98
CA ALA A 146 39.19 15.18 -25.21
C ALA A 146 38.01 16.13 -25.42
N VAL A 147 37.38 16.59 -24.33
CA VAL A 147 36.20 17.48 -24.37
C VAL A 147 36.60 18.91 -24.73
N ILE A 148 37.61 19.47 -24.06
CA ILE A 148 38.03 20.87 -24.22
C ILE A 148 38.33 21.26 -25.67
N PRO A 149 39.21 20.55 -26.42
CA PRO A 149 39.53 20.93 -27.80
C PRO A 149 38.35 20.79 -28.77
N ARG A 150 37.28 20.11 -28.36
CA ARG A 150 36.10 19.84 -29.19
C ARG A 150 34.99 20.87 -29.02
N VAL A 151 35.11 21.75 -28.02
CA VAL A 151 34.20 22.89 -27.84
C VAL A 151 34.50 23.92 -28.93
N ARG A 152 33.68 23.90 -29.99
CA ARG A 152 33.74 24.90 -31.06
C ARG A 152 32.88 26.10 -30.67
N LEU A 153 33.51 27.14 -30.14
CA LEU A 153 32.82 28.38 -29.84
C LEU A 153 32.33 29.04 -31.14
N PRO A 154 31.12 29.61 -31.15
CA PRO A 154 30.56 30.28 -32.32
C PRO A 154 31.33 31.58 -32.61
N THR A 155 31.42 31.95 -33.90
CA THR A 155 31.92 33.27 -34.31
C THR A 155 31.07 34.37 -33.70
N VAL A 156 31.70 35.35 -33.05
CA VAL A 156 31.02 36.41 -32.32
C VAL A 156 30.30 37.33 -33.31
N THR A 157 28.97 37.23 -33.36
CA THR A 157 28.09 38.14 -34.12
C THR A 157 27.54 39.23 -33.21
N THR A 158 26.92 38.83 -32.10
CA THR A 158 26.44 39.71 -31.02
C THR A 158 26.64 39.04 -29.67
N VAL A 159 26.74 39.82 -28.59
CA VAL A 159 26.99 39.31 -27.23
C VAL A 159 25.89 38.33 -26.79
N ASP A 160 24.62 38.68 -27.01
CA ASP A 160 23.47 37.86 -26.61
C ASP A 160 23.38 36.54 -27.39
N GLU A 161 23.62 36.57 -28.70
CA GLU A 161 23.61 35.34 -29.51
C GLU A 161 24.77 34.42 -29.15
N THR A 162 25.94 35.00 -28.88
CA THR A 162 27.13 34.26 -28.47
C THR A 162 26.88 33.57 -27.12
N TRP A 163 26.28 34.28 -26.16
CA TRP A 163 25.92 33.72 -24.85
C TRP A 163 24.86 32.61 -24.96
N LYS A 164 23.90 32.72 -25.86
CA LYS A 164 22.89 31.66 -26.09
C LYS A 164 23.48 30.40 -26.73
N LYS A 165 24.41 30.55 -27.68
CA LYS A 165 24.98 29.44 -28.46
C LYS A 165 26.13 28.71 -27.74
N THR A 166 26.82 29.37 -26.82
CA THR A 166 27.98 28.81 -26.10
C THR A 166 27.64 27.57 -25.25
N PRO A 167 26.56 27.56 -24.43
CA PRO A 167 26.15 26.38 -23.68
C PRO A 167 25.86 25.16 -24.57
N ASP A 168 25.32 25.37 -25.76
CA ASP A 168 24.98 24.30 -26.69
C ASP A 168 26.21 23.69 -27.34
N ALA A 169 27.21 24.51 -27.69
CA ALA A 169 28.52 24.02 -28.14
C ALA A 169 29.20 23.14 -27.07
N ILE A 170 29.14 23.56 -25.80
CA ILE A 170 29.65 22.77 -24.68
C ILE A 170 28.87 21.46 -24.52
N ARG A 171 27.54 21.51 -24.58
CA ARG A 171 26.69 20.31 -24.48
C ARG A 171 26.97 19.32 -25.62
N GLN A 172 27.15 19.79 -26.85
CA GLN A 172 27.45 18.93 -27.99
C GLN A 172 28.81 18.24 -27.86
N ALA A 173 29.86 18.98 -27.48
CA ALA A 173 31.18 18.41 -27.23
C ALA A 173 31.12 17.36 -26.10
N ALA A 174 30.44 17.69 -25.00
CA ALA A 174 30.27 16.79 -23.87
C ALA A 174 29.44 15.54 -24.22
N GLN A 175 28.38 15.66 -25.02
CA GLN A 175 27.60 14.52 -25.51
C GLN A 175 28.43 13.58 -26.38
N SER A 176 29.29 14.13 -27.25
CA SER A 176 30.15 13.35 -28.14
C SER A 176 31.21 12.57 -27.36
N GLU A 177 31.87 13.21 -26.39
CA GLU A 177 33.03 12.62 -25.70
C GLU A 177 32.67 11.83 -24.43
N LEU A 178 31.77 12.36 -23.60
CA LEU A 178 31.34 11.71 -22.35
C LEU A 178 30.27 10.63 -22.61
N GLY A 179 29.53 10.79 -23.71
CA GLY A 179 28.37 9.99 -24.05
C GLY A 179 27.14 10.34 -23.22
N VAL A 180 26.00 9.81 -23.65
CA VAL A 180 24.72 9.97 -22.96
C VAL A 180 24.26 8.66 -22.32
N THR A 181 23.43 8.76 -21.27
CA THR A 181 22.72 7.60 -20.74
C THR A 181 21.71 7.10 -21.76
N LYS A 182 21.53 5.77 -21.84
CA LYS A 182 20.50 5.18 -22.69
C LYS A 182 19.15 5.33 -22.00
N PRO A 183 18.18 6.07 -22.57
CA PRO A 183 16.85 6.16 -21.99
C PRO A 183 16.19 4.78 -21.98
N GLY A 184 15.37 4.50 -20.97
CA GLY A 184 14.56 3.28 -20.95
C GLY A 184 15.24 2.01 -20.42
N ARG A 185 16.54 2.02 -20.08
CA ARG A 185 17.15 0.90 -19.34
C ARG A 185 16.68 0.87 -17.89
N ARG A 186 16.44 -0.33 -17.36
CA ARG A 186 16.24 -0.55 -15.92
C ARG A 186 17.46 -0.03 -15.18
N LYS A 187 17.26 0.73 -14.10
CA LYS A 187 18.34 0.95 -13.13
C LYS A 187 18.82 -0.42 -12.65
N VAL A 188 20.10 -0.68 -12.86
CA VAL A 188 20.79 -1.81 -12.24
C VAL A 188 21.57 -1.19 -11.10
N ASP A 189 21.34 -1.67 -9.88
CA ASP A 189 22.14 -1.28 -8.74
C ASP A 189 23.61 -1.61 -9.05
N LYS A 190 24.49 -0.62 -8.91
CA LYS A 190 25.93 -0.88 -9.01
C LYS A 190 26.28 -1.90 -7.92
N GLN A 191 26.79 -3.05 -8.31
CA GLN A 191 27.52 -3.91 -7.36
C GLN A 191 28.69 -3.09 -6.81
N ALA A 192 28.83 -3.15 -5.48
CA ALA A 192 29.86 -2.46 -4.71
C ALA A 192 31.25 -2.95 -5.07
#